data_AF-B0ERM6-F1
#
_entry.id   AF-B0ERM6-F1
#
_cell.length_a   1.000
_cell.length_b   1.000
_cell.length_c   1.000
_cell.angle_alpha   90.00
_cell.angle_beta   90.00
_cell.angle_gamma   90.00
#
_symmetry.space_group_name_H-M   'P 1'
#
loop_
_entity.id
_entity.type
_entity.pdbx_description
1 polymer ?
#
loop_
_entity_poly.entity_id
_entity_poly.type
_entity_poly.pdbx_seq_one_letter_code
_entity_poly.pdbx_strand_id
1 'polypeptide(L)'
;MGILLSKQPDTHFQQQQFELQVQRDELIKLEKVYQSDIDRTTKKAKEWYRNGEKENALRLIKLRKIRESNLKKIQSQRDNLEAVLIELDASKRNLEIAELMEKGNKEIQKILSQIPRERVEEIINTKKENSAKLKELDSLFEQFNDIGDENQIEKELNELSQEISAEKEGDVETMKSELIAESLPKVNVQSDVSTSKRNIITETI
;
A
#
# COMPACT_ATOMS: atom_id res chain seq x y z
N MET A 1 12.77 6.95 -53.67
CA MET A 1 12.12 5.74 -53.12
C MET A 1 12.70 5.46 -51.75
N GLY A 2 12.32 6.24 -50.74
CA GLY A 2 12.74 6.04 -49.35
C GLY A 2 11.48 5.84 -48.53
N ILE A 3 11.23 4.60 -48.12
CA ILE A 3 10.15 4.29 -47.18
C ILE A 3 10.57 4.90 -45.86
N LEU A 4 9.92 6.02 -45.52
CA LEU A 4 9.90 6.60 -44.18
C LEU A 4 9.51 5.48 -43.22
N LEU A 5 10.49 4.97 -42.49
CA LEU A 5 10.29 4.05 -41.39
C LEU A 5 9.65 4.84 -40.24
N SER A 6 8.38 5.19 -40.39
CA SER A 6 7.56 5.68 -39.28
C SER A 6 7.44 4.52 -38.31
N LYS A 7 8.23 4.55 -37.23
CA LYS A 7 8.05 3.70 -36.05
C LYS A 7 6.60 3.95 -35.59
N GLN A 8 5.68 3.06 -35.96
CA GLN A 8 4.30 3.14 -35.53
C GLN A 8 4.32 3.07 -33.99
N PRO A 9 3.72 4.04 -33.28
CA PRO A 9 3.82 4.10 -31.83
C PRO A 9 2.94 3.00 -31.23
N ASP A 10 3.52 1.85 -30.85
CA ASP A 10 2.96 0.80 -30.00
C ASP A 10 1.41 0.67 -30.01
N THR A 11 0.80 0.67 -31.19
CA THR A 11 -0.66 0.80 -31.33
C THR A 11 -1.36 -0.42 -30.71
N HIS A 12 -0.74 -1.59 -30.83
CA HIS A 12 -1.21 -2.83 -30.22
C HIS A 12 -1.19 -2.78 -28.69
N PHE A 13 -0.13 -2.24 -28.09
CA PHE A 13 -0.02 -2.11 -26.64
C PHE A 13 -1.08 -1.14 -26.10
N GLN A 14 -1.28 -0.01 -26.77
CA GLN A 14 -2.32 0.97 -26.40
C GLN A 14 -3.73 0.38 -26.54
N GLN A 15 -3.97 -0.42 -27.58
CA GLN A 15 -5.24 -1.14 -27.76
C GLN A 15 -5.49 -2.14 -26.64
N GLN A 16 -4.50 -2.94 -26.27
CA GLN A 16 -4.59 -3.90 -25.17
C GLN A 16 -4.79 -3.20 -23.82
N GLN A 17 -4.05 -2.11 -23.55
CA GLN A 17 -4.23 -1.30 -22.36
C GLN A 17 -5.65 -0.72 -22.28
N PHE A 18 -6.16 -0.22 -23.39
CA PHE A 18 -7.53 0.31 -23.47
C PHE A 18 -8.58 -0.79 -23.22
N GLU A 19 -8.40 -1.98 -23.80
CA GLU A 19 -9.30 -3.11 -23.58
C GLU A 19 -9.38 -3.50 -22.09
N LEU A 20 -8.23 -3.58 -21.42
CA LEU A 20 -8.16 -3.85 -19.97
C LEU A 20 -8.84 -2.75 -19.15
N GLN A 21 -8.69 -1.48 -19.55
CA GLN A 21 -9.39 -0.36 -18.90
C GLN A 21 -10.91 -0.45 -19.07
N VAL A 22 -11.39 -0.82 -20.26
CA VAL A 22 -12.82 -1.04 -20.51
C VAL A 22 -13.36 -2.18 -19.64
N GLN A 23 -12.64 -3.29 -19.54
CA GLN A 23 -13.02 -4.42 -18.70
C GLN A 23 -13.08 -4.03 -17.21
N ARG A 24 -12.11 -3.25 -16.72
CA ARG A 24 -12.15 -2.69 -15.36
C ARG A 24 -13.40 -1.83 -15.15
N ASP A 25 -13.71 -0.94 -16.09
CA ASP A 25 -14.87 -0.06 -15.99
C ASP A 25 -16.19 -0.82 -16.02
N GLU A 26 -16.26 -1.92 -16.77
CA GLU A 26 -17.40 -2.85 -16.74
C GLU A 26 -17.55 -3.53 -15.38
N LEU A 27 -16.46 -4.00 -14.76
CA LEU A 27 -16.51 -4.57 -13.42
C LEU A 27 -16.97 -3.55 -12.37
N ILE A 28 -16.54 -2.28 -12.47
CA ILE A 28 -17.01 -1.20 -11.59
C ILE A 28 -18.51 -0.96 -11.75
N LYS A 29 -19.03 -1.00 -12.99
CA LYS A 29 -20.47 -0.88 -13.25
C LYS A 29 -21.23 -2.06 -12.65
N LEU A 30 -20.73 -3.29 -12.83
CA LEU A 30 -21.32 -4.50 -12.25
C LEU A 30 -21.31 -4.43 -10.72
N GLU A 31 -20.21 -4.01 -10.10
CA GLU A 31 -20.08 -3.83 -8.65
C GLU A 31 -21.21 -2.94 -8.11
N LYS A 32 -21.45 -1.78 -8.74
CA LYS A 32 -22.53 -0.85 -8.36
C LYS A 32 -23.92 -1.48 -8.49
N VAL A 33 -24.17 -2.25 -9.54
CA VAL A 33 -25.44 -2.96 -9.73
C VAL A 33 -25.67 -4.00 -8.63
N TYR A 34 -24.64 -4.81 -8.32
CA TYR A 34 -24.72 -5.81 -7.25
C TYR A 34 -24.94 -5.17 -5.88
N GLN A 35 -24.28 -4.04 -5.60
CA GLN A 35 -24.45 -3.29 -4.35
C GLN A 35 -25.90 -2.80 -4.20
N SER A 36 -26.46 -2.19 -5.25
CA SER A 36 -27.87 -1.76 -5.26
C SER A 36 -28.84 -2.93 -5.05
N ASP A 37 -28.57 -4.08 -5.66
CA ASP A 37 -29.39 -5.29 -5.48
C ASP A 37 -29.31 -5.87 -4.06
N ILE A 38 -28.14 -5.83 -3.43
CA ILE A 38 -27.96 -6.21 -2.02
C ILE A 38 -28.76 -5.28 -1.11
N ASP A 39 -28.73 -3.97 -1.35
CA ASP A 39 -29.50 -3.00 -0.59
C ASP A 39 -31.02 -3.21 -0.76
N ARG A 40 -31.47 -3.43 -1.99
CA ARG A 40 -32.88 -3.71 -2.29
C ARG A 40 -33.35 -5.00 -1.63
N THR A 41 -32.55 -6.06 -1.66
CA THR A 41 -32.92 -7.32 -1.01
C THR A 41 -32.85 -7.24 0.51
N THR A 42 -31.96 -6.43 1.07
CA THR A 42 -31.92 -6.15 2.50
C THR A 42 -33.16 -5.40 2.98
N LYS A 43 -33.62 -4.39 2.22
CA LYS A 43 -34.86 -3.66 2.52
C LYS A 43 -36.07 -4.62 2.48
N LYS A 44 -36.21 -5.40 1.41
CA LYS A 44 -37.28 -6.41 1.30
C LYS A 44 -37.21 -7.44 2.43
N ALA A 45 -36.04 -7.97 2.77
CA ALA A 45 -35.92 -8.93 3.86
C ALA A 45 -36.41 -8.35 5.21
N LYS A 46 -36.14 -7.06 5.47
CA LYS A 46 -36.64 -6.36 6.67
C LYS A 46 -38.16 -6.19 6.65
N GLU A 47 -38.75 -5.87 5.50
CA GLU A 47 -40.21 -5.76 5.34
C GLU A 47 -40.91 -7.10 5.61
N TRP A 48 -40.44 -8.18 5.02
CA TRP A 48 -41.05 -9.51 5.20
C TRP A 48 -40.89 -10.02 6.63
N TYR A 49 -39.79 -9.69 7.30
CA TYR A 49 -39.62 -9.98 8.72
C TYR A 49 -40.62 -9.22 9.60
N ARG A 50 -40.90 -7.95 9.29
CA ARG A 50 -41.93 -7.14 9.98
C ARG A 50 -43.35 -7.67 9.74
N ASN A 51 -43.61 -8.20 8.56
CA ASN A 51 -44.90 -8.79 8.18
C ASN A 51 -45.12 -10.21 8.75
N GLY A 52 -44.16 -10.77 9.49
CA GLY A 52 -44.26 -12.10 10.11
C GLY A 52 -43.91 -13.27 9.19
N GLU A 53 -43.56 -13.01 7.93
CA GLU A 53 -43.25 -14.04 6.93
C GLU A 53 -41.78 -14.50 7.01
N LYS A 54 -41.47 -15.30 8.03
CA LYS A 54 -40.10 -15.75 8.34
C LYS A 54 -39.44 -16.58 7.22
N GLU A 55 -40.18 -17.50 6.57
CA GLU A 55 -39.60 -18.36 5.52
C GLU A 55 -39.10 -17.55 4.31
N ASN A 56 -39.89 -16.57 3.90
CA ASN A 56 -39.57 -15.72 2.76
C ASN A 56 -38.44 -14.74 3.10
N ALA A 57 -38.41 -14.20 4.33
CA ALA A 57 -37.28 -13.43 4.82
C ALA A 57 -35.98 -14.25 4.83
N LEU A 58 -36.02 -15.51 5.27
CA LEU A 58 -34.86 -16.42 5.23
C LEU A 58 -34.37 -16.68 3.80
N ARG A 59 -35.28 -16.89 2.83
CA ARG A 59 -34.91 -17.04 1.41
C ARG A 59 -34.20 -15.80 0.88
N LEU A 60 -34.71 -14.60 1.18
CA LEU A 60 -34.08 -13.35 0.77
C LEU A 60 -32.70 -13.15 1.40
N ILE A 61 -32.51 -13.52 2.66
CA ILE A 61 -31.20 -13.46 3.33
C ILE A 61 -30.20 -14.42 2.69
N LYS A 62 -30.62 -15.65 2.34
CA LYS A 62 -29.77 -16.59 1.59
C LYS A 62 -29.35 -16.01 0.24
N LEU A 63 -30.30 -15.43 -0.50
CA LEU A 63 -30.03 -14.80 -1.77
C LEU A 63 -29.08 -13.60 -1.63
N ARG A 64 -29.24 -12.79 -0.56
CA ARG A 64 -28.31 -11.70 -0.23
C ARG A 64 -26.88 -12.22 -0.02
N LYS A 65 -26.69 -13.28 0.77
CA LYS A 65 -25.37 -13.88 1.02
C LYS A 65 -24.69 -14.37 -0.28
N ILE A 66 -25.45 -14.95 -1.21
CA ILE A 66 -24.91 -15.36 -2.51
C ILE A 66 -24.45 -14.14 -3.31
N ARG A 67 -25.24 -13.06 -3.33
CA ARG A 67 -24.85 -11.80 -3.99
C ARG A 67 -23.62 -11.16 -3.34
N GLU A 68 -23.53 -11.15 -2.02
CA GLU A 68 -22.34 -10.66 -1.29
C GLU A 68 -21.09 -11.48 -1.67
N SER A 69 -21.21 -12.80 -1.81
CA SER A 69 -20.10 -13.65 -2.26
C SER A 69 -19.69 -13.33 -3.70
N ASN A 70 -20.65 -13.12 -4.60
CA ASN A 70 -20.35 -12.74 -5.99
C ASN A 70 -19.74 -11.34 -6.07
N LEU A 71 -20.20 -10.39 -5.26
CA LEU A 71 -19.63 -9.05 -5.16
C LEU A 71 -18.15 -9.11 -4.77
N LYS A 72 -17.79 -9.91 -3.76
CA LYS A 72 -16.40 -10.12 -3.35
C LYS A 72 -15.53 -10.68 -4.48
N LYS A 73 -16.06 -11.59 -5.29
CA LYS A 73 -15.35 -12.13 -6.46
C LYS A 73 -15.10 -11.06 -7.51
N ILE A 74 -16.11 -10.23 -7.82
CA ILE A 74 -15.99 -9.11 -8.76
C ILE A 74 -14.98 -8.09 -8.25
N GLN A 75 -14.99 -7.77 -6.96
CA GLN A 75 -14.01 -6.88 -6.33
C GLN A 75 -12.59 -7.42 -6.48
N SER A 76 -12.36 -8.70 -6.17
CA SER A 76 -11.05 -9.33 -6.36
C SER A 76 -10.60 -9.32 -7.83
N GLN A 77 -11.51 -9.58 -8.78
CA GLN A 77 -11.20 -9.50 -10.21
C GLN A 77 -10.83 -8.08 -10.65
N ARG A 78 -11.53 -7.08 -10.14
CA ARG A 78 -11.23 -5.65 -10.38
C ARG A 78 -9.85 -5.28 -9.84
N ASP A 79 -9.55 -5.66 -8.59
CA ASP A 79 -8.28 -5.34 -7.94
C ASP A 79 -7.10 -6.00 -8.68
N ASN A 80 -7.29 -7.26 -9.13
CA ASN A 80 -6.30 -7.94 -9.96
C ASN A 80 -6.07 -7.22 -11.30
N LEU A 81 -7.14 -6.77 -11.98
CA LEU A 81 -7.00 -6.01 -13.23
C LEU A 81 -6.33 -4.65 -13.03
N GLU A 82 -6.60 -3.99 -11.91
CA GLU A 82 -5.95 -2.73 -11.56
C GLU A 82 -4.46 -2.92 -11.30
N ALA A 83 -4.08 -3.99 -10.58
CA ALA A 83 -2.68 -4.36 -10.40
C ALA A 83 -1.96 -4.61 -11.74
N VAL A 84 -2.60 -5.36 -12.65
CA VAL A 84 -2.05 -5.62 -13.99
C VAL A 84 -1.89 -4.32 -14.79
N LEU A 85 -2.84 -3.39 -14.73
CA LEU A 85 -2.73 -2.09 -15.39
C LEU A 85 -1.56 -1.26 -14.84
N ILE A 86 -1.38 -1.25 -13.52
CA ILE A 86 -0.25 -0.56 -12.87
C ILE A 86 1.09 -1.15 -13.30
N GLU A 87 1.20 -2.48 -13.33
CA GLU A 87 2.39 -3.19 -13.77
C GLU A 87 2.70 -2.93 -15.25
N LEU A 88 1.66 -2.86 -16.09
CA LEU A 88 1.77 -2.52 -17.51
C LEU A 88 2.31 -1.10 -17.70
N ASP A 89 1.79 -0.13 -16.94
CA ASP A 89 2.26 1.26 -16.97
C ASP A 89 3.69 1.42 -16.44
N ALA A 90 4.08 0.62 -15.44
CA ALA A 90 5.46 0.56 -14.97
C ALA A 90 6.39 0.00 -16.06
N SER A 91 5.99 -1.09 -16.72
CA SER A 91 6.76 -1.70 -17.81
C SER A 91 6.95 -0.75 -18.99
N LYS A 92 5.92 0.01 -19.35
CA LYS A 92 6.01 1.05 -20.39
C LYS A 92 7.01 2.16 -20.03
N ARG A 93 6.97 2.66 -18.79
CA ARG A 93 7.93 3.66 -18.30
C ARG A 93 9.36 3.11 -18.30
N ASN A 94 9.54 1.86 -17.88
CA ASN A 94 10.86 1.22 -17.89
C ASN A 94 11.41 1.08 -19.31
N LEU A 95 10.56 0.76 -20.29
CA LEU A 95 10.94 0.74 -21.70
C LEU A 95 11.38 2.13 -22.19
N GLU A 96 10.62 3.18 -21.86
CA GLU A 96 10.97 4.56 -22.21
C GLU A 96 12.32 4.97 -21.59
N ILE A 97 12.56 4.63 -20.32
CA ILE A 97 13.85 4.86 -19.65
C ILE A 97 14.97 4.13 -20.39
N ALA A 98 14.76 2.87 -20.79
CA ALA A 98 15.76 2.11 -21.53
C ALA A 98 16.06 2.73 -22.90
N GLU A 99 15.06 3.21 -23.64
CA GLU A 99 15.26 3.91 -24.90
C GLU A 99 16.03 5.24 -24.72
N LEU A 100 15.76 5.97 -23.63
CA LEU A 100 16.47 7.20 -23.28
C LEU A 100 17.94 6.91 -22.92
N MET A 101 18.20 5.83 -22.17
CA MET A 101 19.56 5.38 -21.86
C MET A 101 20.32 4.99 -23.14
N GLU A 102 19.67 4.31 -24.09
CA GLU A 102 20.29 3.96 -25.38
C GLU A 102 20.64 5.21 -26.19
N LYS A 103 19.73 6.20 -26.26
CA LYS A 103 19.98 7.48 -26.92
C LYS A 103 21.12 8.24 -26.24
N GLY A 104 21.12 8.30 -24.91
CA GLY A 104 22.19 8.93 -24.13
C GLY A 104 23.54 8.27 -24.38
N ASN A 105 23.60 6.94 -24.39
CA ASN A 105 24.81 6.19 -24.71
C ASN A 105 25.31 6.48 -26.13
N LYS A 106 24.42 6.53 -27.14
CA LYS A 106 24.79 6.91 -28.51
C LYS A 106 25.38 8.31 -28.58
N GLU A 107 24.84 9.27 -27.85
CA GLU A 107 25.34 10.63 -27.84
C GLU A 107 26.70 10.73 -27.12
N ILE A 108 26.86 10.03 -25.99
CA ILE A 108 28.16 9.89 -25.31
C ILE A 108 29.21 9.31 -26.26
N GLN A 109 28.87 8.26 -27.02
CA GLN A 109 29.78 7.67 -28.01
C GLN A 109 30.19 8.67 -29.11
N LYS A 110 29.27 9.52 -29.57
CA LYS A 110 29.61 10.59 -30.53
C LYS A 110 30.51 11.66 -29.94
N ILE A 111 30.32 12.00 -28.66
CA ILE A 111 31.20 12.96 -27.98
C ILE A 111 32.59 12.35 -27.80
N LEU A 112 32.66 11.09 -27.37
CA LEU A 112 33.93 10.36 -27.19
C LEU A 112 34.71 10.23 -28.51
N SER A 113 34.04 10.08 -29.66
CA SER A 113 34.72 9.99 -30.95
C SER A 113 35.33 11.31 -31.45
N GLN A 114 34.97 12.45 -30.85
CA GLN A 114 35.57 13.76 -31.14
C GLN A 114 36.77 14.09 -30.23
N ILE A 115 37.01 13.29 -29.19
CA ILE A 115 38.13 13.44 -28.25
C ILE A 115 39.35 12.67 -28.80
N PRO A 116 40.59 13.17 -28.64
CA PRO A 116 41.81 12.46 -29.06
C PRO A 116 41.91 11.07 -28.40
N ARG A 117 42.40 10.10 -29.17
CA ARG A 117 42.30 8.66 -28.88
C ARG A 117 42.99 8.29 -27.56
N GLU A 118 44.11 8.93 -27.21
CA GLU A 118 44.82 8.71 -25.95
C GLU A 118 43.97 9.08 -24.73
N ARG A 119 43.20 10.17 -24.81
CA ARG A 119 42.35 10.63 -23.71
C ARG A 119 41.07 9.81 -23.58
N VAL A 120 40.58 9.22 -24.68
CA VAL A 120 39.43 8.31 -24.68
C VAL A 120 39.77 7.00 -23.96
N GLU A 121 40.94 6.42 -24.22
CA GLU A 121 41.38 5.18 -23.55
C GLU A 121 41.51 5.37 -22.04
N GLU A 122 42.04 6.51 -21.59
CA GLU A 122 42.12 6.86 -20.16
C GLU A 122 40.73 7.01 -19.51
N ILE A 123 39.79 7.68 -20.20
CA ILE A 123 38.41 7.86 -19.71
C ILE A 123 37.66 6.51 -19.65
N ILE A 124 37.84 5.63 -20.63
CA ILE A 124 37.20 4.31 -20.64
C ILE A 124 37.80 3.42 -19.56
N ASN A 125 39.12 3.44 -19.37
CA ASN A 125 39.79 2.65 -18.34
C ASN A 125 39.39 3.10 -16.93
N THR A 126 39.37 4.41 -16.67
CA THR A 126 38.90 4.97 -15.38
C THR A 126 37.43 4.66 -15.11
N LYS A 127 36.54 4.73 -16.11
CA LYS A 127 35.14 4.31 -16.00
C LYS A 127 34.98 2.82 -15.68
N LYS A 128 35.73 1.95 -16.37
CA LYS A 128 35.70 0.50 -16.11
C LYS A 128 36.21 0.16 -14.72
N GLU A 129 37.30 0.78 -14.29
CA GLU A 129 37.86 0.59 -12.95
C GLU A 129 36.88 1.07 -11.87
N ASN A 130 36.27 2.24 -12.04
CA ASN A 130 35.26 2.75 -11.12
C ASN A 130 34.00 1.87 -11.10
N SER A 131 33.55 1.38 -12.26
CA SER A 131 32.42 0.45 -12.32
C SER A 131 32.74 -0.89 -11.67
N ALA A 132 33.98 -1.39 -11.77
CA ALA A 132 34.41 -2.61 -11.10
C ALA A 132 34.44 -2.42 -9.58
N LYS A 133 34.97 -1.28 -9.10
CA LYS A 133 34.95 -0.92 -7.67
C LYS A 133 33.53 -0.78 -7.12
N LEU A 134 32.62 -0.20 -7.89
CA LEU A 134 31.21 -0.11 -7.50
C LEU A 134 30.54 -1.48 -7.43
N LYS A 135 30.81 -2.38 -8.39
CA LYS A 135 30.30 -3.75 -8.34
C LYS A 135 30.90 -4.58 -7.22
N GLU A 136 32.18 -4.38 -6.92
CA GLU A 136 32.86 -5.00 -5.76
C GLU A 136 32.22 -4.49 -4.47
N LEU A 137 31.91 -3.20 -4.38
CA LEU A 137 31.21 -2.62 -3.24
C LEU A 137 29.79 -3.16 -3.11
N ASP A 138 29.02 -3.25 -4.20
CA ASP A 138 27.68 -3.84 -4.21
C ASP A 138 27.71 -5.33 -3.80
N SER A 139 28.69 -6.09 -4.29
CA SER A 139 28.89 -7.50 -3.92
C SER A 139 29.30 -7.65 -2.44
N LEU A 140 30.10 -6.72 -1.91
CA LEU A 140 30.42 -6.68 -0.49
C LEU A 140 29.17 -6.33 0.32
N PHE A 141 28.34 -5.37 -0.13
CA PHE A 141 27.07 -5.04 0.52
C PHE A 141 26.07 -6.19 0.48
N GLU A 142 25.95 -6.91 -0.63
CA GLU A 142 25.13 -8.14 -0.71
C GLU A 142 25.67 -9.23 0.23
N GLN A 143 26.99 -9.40 0.31
CA GLN A 143 27.62 -10.33 1.25
C GLN A 143 27.43 -9.92 2.71
N PHE A 144 27.42 -8.62 3.04
CA PHE A 144 27.09 -8.12 4.38
C PHE A 144 25.61 -8.25 4.69
N ASN A 145 24.72 -8.05 3.72
CA ASN A 145 23.28 -8.25 3.88
C ASN A 145 22.92 -9.73 4.10
N ASP A 146 23.66 -10.67 3.52
CA ASP A 146 23.43 -12.12 3.70
C ASP A 146 23.99 -12.67 5.03
N ILE A 147 24.79 -11.87 5.76
CA ILE A 147 25.36 -12.24 7.06
C ILE A 147 24.41 -11.87 8.23
N GLY A 148 23.40 -11.03 7.98
CA GLY A 148 22.40 -10.65 8.98
C GLY A 148 21.07 -11.33 8.70
N ASP A 149 20.73 -12.36 9.47
CA ASP A 149 19.38 -12.91 9.51
C ASP A 149 18.41 -11.75 9.79
N GLU A 150 17.49 -11.45 8.86
CA GLU A 150 16.64 -10.24 8.89
C GLU A 150 15.89 -10.11 10.24
N ASN A 151 15.57 -11.26 10.85
CA ASN A 151 14.98 -11.39 12.19
C ASN A 151 15.88 -10.91 13.35
N GLN A 152 17.20 -11.01 13.22
CA GLN A 152 18.16 -10.59 14.24
C GLN A 152 18.41 -9.07 14.18
N ILE A 153 18.46 -8.52 12.97
CA ILE A 153 18.53 -7.07 12.73
C ILE A 153 17.25 -6.38 13.22
N GLU A 154 16.07 -6.97 12.97
CA GLU A 154 14.79 -6.46 13.48
C GLU A 154 14.73 -6.44 15.01
N LYS A 155 15.32 -7.45 15.68
CA LYS A 155 15.40 -7.47 17.15
C LYS A 155 16.31 -6.38 17.69
N GLU A 156 17.50 -6.21 17.14
CA GLU A 156 18.43 -5.15 17.55
C GLU A 156 17.82 -3.75 17.31
N LEU A 157 17.10 -3.55 16.20
CA LEU A 157 16.38 -2.31 15.93
C LEU A 157 15.27 -2.04 16.96
N ASN A 158 14.57 -3.09 17.40
CA ASN A 158 13.51 -2.98 18.41
C ASN A 158 14.09 -2.69 19.80
N GLU A 159 15.25 -3.29 20.15
CA GLU A 159 15.98 -3.00 21.39
C GLU A 159 16.47 -1.55 21.43
N LEU A 160 17.06 -1.04 20.33
CA LEU A 160 17.46 0.37 20.22
C LEU A 160 16.25 1.33 20.30
N SER A 161 15.11 0.95 19.72
CA SER A 161 13.88 1.74 19.83
C SER A 161 13.35 1.78 21.27
N GLN A 162 13.51 0.71 22.04
CA GLN A 162 13.16 0.67 23.46
C GLN A 162 14.13 1.51 24.31
N GLU A 163 15.42 1.47 24.03
CA GLU A 163 16.43 2.26 24.74
C GLU A 163 16.23 3.78 24.53
N ILE A 164 15.93 4.20 23.30
CA ILE A 164 15.57 5.60 22.98
C ILE A 164 14.25 6.01 23.67
N SER A 165 13.32 5.08 23.84
CA SER A 165 12.05 5.35 24.53
C SER A 165 12.24 5.44 26.06
N ALA A 166 13.14 4.63 26.62
CA ALA A 166 13.52 4.67 28.04
C ALA A 166 14.30 5.95 28.40
N GLU A 167 15.17 6.45 27.51
CA GLU A 167 15.81 7.77 27.69
C GLU A 167 14.80 8.92 27.71
N LYS A 168 13.67 8.81 26.99
CA LYS A 168 12.58 9.79 27.04
C LYS A 168 11.72 9.69 28.30
N GLU A 169 11.70 8.56 29.00
CA GLU A 169 10.98 8.37 30.26
C GLU A 169 11.78 8.84 31.49
N GLY A 170 13.11 8.94 31.38
CA GLY A 170 13.99 9.43 32.46
C GLY A 170 13.76 10.89 32.89
N ASP A 171 13.16 11.72 32.04
CA ASP A 171 12.86 13.13 32.34
C ASP A 171 11.47 13.36 32.98
N VAL A 172 10.63 12.32 33.14
CA VAL A 172 9.27 12.49 33.68
C VAL A 172 9.14 12.07 35.15
N GLU A 173 10.08 11.28 35.68
CA GLU A 173 9.94 10.70 37.03
C GLU A 173 10.46 11.60 38.17
N THR A 174 11.25 12.64 37.87
CA THR A 174 11.80 13.55 38.89
C THR A 174 10.85 14.66 39.35
N MET A 175 9.73 14.92 38.65
CA MET A 175 8.77 15.97 39.05
C MET A 175 7.57 15.48 39.87
N LYS A 176 7.37 14.17 40.06
CA LYS A 176 6.19 13.64 40.77
C LYS A 176 6.46 13.24 42.23
N SER A 177 7.72 13.08 42.62
CA SER A 177 8.12 12.60 43.96
C SER A 177 8.06 13.66 45.07
N GLU A 178 8.06 14.96 44.75
CA GLU A 178 8.24 16.01 45.77
C GLU A 178 6.95 16.49 46.46
N LEU A 179 5.74 16.13 46.00
CA LEU A 179 4.54 16.86 46.44
C LEU A 179 3.63 16.23 47.50
N ILE A 180 3.54 14.92 47.73
CA ILE A 180 2.53 14.43 48.69
C ILE A 180 2.99 13.18 49.44
N ALA A 181 4.16 13.30 50.08
CA ALA A 181 4.50 12.52 51.26
C ALA A 181 3.84 13.14 52.49
N GLU A 182 2.51 13.16 52.59
CA GLU A 182 1.86 13.40 53.88
C GLU A 182 0.47 12.77 53.96
N SER A 183 0.31 11.90 54.96
CA SER A 183 -0.94 11.37 55.53
C SER A 183 -1.70 10.25 54.77
N LEU A 184 -1.33 9.01 55.06
CA LEU A 184 -2.31 7.93 55.25
C LEU A 184 -2.80 7.98 56.70
N PRO A 185 -4.07 7.62 57.01
CA PRO A 185 -4.32 6.21 57.29
C PRO A 185 -5.74 5.63 57.03
N LYS A 186 -5.71 4.31 56.81
CA LYS A 186 -6.66 3.24 57.22
C LYS A 186 -7.94 2.98 56.40
N VAL A 187 -7.81 2.00 55.51
CA VAL A 187 -8.43 0.64 55.59
C VAL A 187 -9.91 0.54 55.98
N ASN A 188 -10.67 0.12 54.96
CA ASN A 188 -11.74 -0.90 54.95
C ASN A 188 -13.14 -0.53 55.50
N VAL A 189 -14.17 -0.80 54.68
CA VAL A 189 -15.19 -1.85 54.90
C VAL A 189 -16.44 -1.52 54.05
N GLN A 190 -16.71 -2.41 53.09
CA GLN A 190 -18.01 -2.90 52.58
C GLN A 190 -19.08 -1.94 52.03
N SER A 191 -19.60 -2.37 50.88
CA SER A 191 -20.99 -2.35 50.39
C SER A 191 -21.91 -1.18 50.80
N ASP A 192 -22.46 -0.49 49.81
CA ASP A 192 -23.85 -0.78 49.47
C ASP A 192 -24.29 -0.13 48.15
N VAL A 193 -25.01 -0.94 47.38
CA VAL A 193 -25.81 -0.52 46.24
C VAL A 193 -27.03 0.22 46.78
N SER A 194 -27.26 1.46 46.35
CA SER A 194 -28.61 1.98 46.14
C SER A 194 -28.64 3.27 45.33
N THR A 195 -29.19 3.12 44.12
CA THR A 195 -30.24 3.98 43.56
C THR A 195 -30.27 5.46 43.94
N SER A 196 -30.13 6.32 42.94
CA SER A 196 -31.12 7.39 42.77
C SER A 196 -31.31 7.76 41.30
N LYS A 197 -32.58 7.66 40.88
CA LYS A 197 -33.09 8.08 39.59
C LYS A 197 -33.28 9.61 39.58
N ARG A 198 -33.39 10.15 38.35
CA ARG A 198 -34.00 11.46 37.96
C ARG A 198 -33.04 12.65 38.15
N ASN A 199 -32.92 13.60 37.24
CA ASN A 199 -33.93 14.16 36.34
C ASN A 199 -33.31 14.71 35.05
N ILE A 200 -34.18 14.79 34.04
CA ILE A 200 -34.04 15.49 32.76
C ILE A 200 -34.29 16.99 32.99
N ILE A 201 -33.80 17.85 32.09
CA ILE A 201 -34.36 19.12 31.54
C ILE A 201 -33.17 20.02 31.18
N THR A 202 -32.72 20.06 29.91
CA THR A 202 -33.05 21.05 28.86
C THR A 202 -33.05 22.51 29.33
N GLU A 203 -32.06 23.29 28.90
CA GLU A 203 -32.30 24.69 28.58
C GLU A 203 -31.42 25.14 27.40
N THR A 204 -32.13 25.53 26.35
CA THR A 204 -31.66 26.25 25.17
C THR A 204 -31.86 27.73 25.47
N ILE A 205 -30.79 28.53 25.37
CA ILE A 205 -30.84 29.94 24.99
C ILE A 205 -29.67 30.17 24.04
#